data_AF-A0A8T0ZIH0-F1
#
_entry.id   AF-A0A8T0ZIH0-F1
#
_cell.length_a   1.000
_cell.length_b   1.000
_cell.length_c   1.000
_cell.angle_alpha   90.00
_cell.angle_beta   90.00
_cell.angle_gamma   90.00
#
_symmetry.space_group_name_H-M   'P 1'
#
loop_
_entity.id
_entity.type
_entity.pdbx_description
1 polymer ?
#
loop_
_entity_poly.entity_id
_entity_poly.type
_entity_poly.pdbx_seq_one_letter_code
_entity_poly.pdbx_strand_id
1 'polypeptide(L)'
;MFAVGAKRSRIYDYLLEHDQNVIQVDVDNMVREHASSVSAVDDNEGTAREIATFSASDPENVSSVAETDTGETGVISLATAHMRRIYGRFSEVLLVDSSHKTNRYNYQLLTLWP
;
A
#
# COMPACT_ATOMS: atom_id res chain seq x y z
N MET A 1 19.50 11.61 24.32
CA MET A 1 18.24 10.89 24.59
C MET A 1 17.10 11.88 24.47
N PHE A 2 16.24 11.78 23.45
CA PHE A 2 14.99 12.56 23.44
C PHE A 2 14.13 12.03 24.58
N ALA A 3 13.82 12.89 25.55
CA ALA A 3 12.95 12.55 26.67
C ALA A 3 11.62 12.02 26.11
N VAL A 4 11.38 10.73 26.31
CA VAL A 4 10.12 10.06 26.00
C VAL A 4 9.05 10.74 26.84
N GLY A 5 8.35 11.71 26.25
CA GLY A 5 7.40 12.57 26.98
C GLY A 5 7.22 13.98 26.41
N ALA A 6 8.22 14.52 25.70
CA ALA A 6 8.17 15.91 25.18
C ALA A 6 7.02 16.18 24.19
N LYS A 7 6.46 15.12 23.57
CA LYS A 7 5.25 15.22 22.73
C LYS A 7 3.95 15.15 23.54
N ARG A 8 3.90 14.39 24.64
CA ARG A 8 2.70 14.30 25.49
C ARG A 8 2.45 15.62 26.21
N SER A 9 3.49 16.29 26.70
CA SER A 9 3.34 17.62 27.31
C SER A 9 2.72 18.63 26.34
N ARG A 10 3.20 18.70 25.10
CA ARG A 10 2.66 19.63 24.09
C ARG A 10 1.20 19.40 23.73
N ILE A 11 0.73 18.15 23.72
CA ILE A 11 -0.68 17.86 23.44
C ILE A 11 -1.55 18.33 24.60
N TYR A 12 -1.14 18.07 25.84
CA TYR A 12 -1.86 18.56 27.01
C TYR A 12 -1.84 20.09 27.09
N ASP A 13 -0.67 20.72 26.88
CA ASP A 13 -0.53 22.18 26.87
C ASP A 13 -1.43 22.81 25.80
N TYR A 14 -1.48 22.24 24.59
CA TYR A 14 -2.35 22.69 23.51
C TYR A 14 -3.85 22.62 23.86
N LEU A 15 -4.29 21.49 24.43
CA LEU A 15 -5.69 21.32 24.84
C LEU A 15 -6.08 22.27 25.98
N LEU A 16 -5.15 22.51 26.91
CA LEU A 16 -5.35 23.43 28.04
C LEU A 16 -5.38 24.90 27.59
N GLU A 17 -4.48 25.30 26.68
CA GLU A 17 -4.43 26.65 26.13
C GLU A 17 -5.67 26.99 25.30
N HIS A 18 -6.30 25.97 24.68
CA HIS A 18 -7.43 26.17 23.77
C HIS A 18 -8.79 25.80 24.39
N ASP A 19 -8.83 25.40 25.67
CA ASP A 19 -10.01 24.92 26.40
C ASP A 19 -10.82 23.86 25.61
N GLN A 20 -10.11 23.02 24.86
CA GLN A 20 -10.71 22.02 23.98
C GLN A 20 -10.85 20.69 24.72
N ASN A 21 -12.07 20.33 25.08
CA ASN A 21 -12.41 18.96 25.44
C ASN A 21 -12.67 18.18 24.15
N VAL A 22 -11.94 17.07 23.96
CA VAL A 22 -12.21 16.15 22.84
C VAL A 22 -13.61 15.57 23.02
N ILE A 23 -14.51 15.96 22.14
CA ILE A 23 -15.91 15.50 22.13
C ILE A 23 -16.14 14.59 20.92
N GLN A 24 -17.20 13.78 20.97
CA GLN A 24 -17.45 12.75 19.95
C GLN A 24 -17.51 13.34 18.51
N VAL A 25 -17.98 14.58 18.37
CA VAL A 25 -18.01 15.28 17.08
C VAL A 25 -16.61 15.55 16.50
N ASP A 26 -15.57 15.67 17.32
CA ASP A 26 -14.19 15.84 16.82
C ASP A 26 -13.70 14.57 16.14
N VAL A 27 -14.05 13.41 16.71
CA VAL A 27 -13.78 12.10 16.10
C VAL A 27 -14.58 11.94 14.81
N ASP A 28 -15.86 12.32 14.81
CA ASP A 28 -16.69 12.29 13.60
C ASP A 28 -16.14 13.21 12.50
N ASN A 29 -15.61 14.38 12.88
CA ASN A 29 -14.98 15.31 11.95
C ASN A 29 -13.67 14.74 11.40
N MET A 30 -12.81 14.15 12.23
CA MET A 30 -11.60 13.46 11.78
C MET A 30 -11.91 12.31 10.83
N VAL A 31 -12.93 11.50 11.13
CA VAL A 31 -13.36 10.39 10.26
C VAL A 31 -13.92 10.92 8.95
N ARG A 32 -14.68 12.01 8.98
CA ARG A 32 -15.24 12.64 7.77
C ARG A 32 -14.15 13.28 6.91
N GLU A 33 -13.18 13.97 7.50
CA GLU A 33 -12.02 14.52 6.79
C GLU A 33 -11.16 13.42 6.20
N HIS A 34 -10.94 12.32 6.94
CA HIS A 34 -10.24 11.17 6.42
C HIS A 34 -11.00 10.57 5.23
N ALA A 35 -12.31 10.32 5.36
CA ALA A 35 -13.14 9.79 4.29
C ALA A 35 -13.19 10.70 3.05
N SER A 36 -13.18 12.03 3.23
CA SER A 36 -13.13 12.98 2.11
C SER A 36 -11.73 13.10 1.48
N SER A 37 -10.67 12.83 2.26
CA SER A 37 -9.29 12.81 1.78
C SER A 37 -8.93 11.54 1.00
N VAL A 38 -9.64 10.43 1.24
CA VAL A 38 -9.54 9.22 0.42
C VAL A 38 -10.18 9.53 -0.93
N SER A 39 -9.34 9.74 -1.95
CA SER A 39 -9.83 9.97 -3.30
C SER A 39 -10.61 8.76 -3.77
N ALA A 40 -11.90 8.93 -4.09
CA ALA A 40 -12.70 7.94 -4.81
C ALA A 40 -12.32 7.84 -6.31
N VAL A 41 -11.13 8.30 -6.67
CA VAL A 41 -10.60 8.19 -8.04
C VAL A 41 -10.16 6.76 -8.21
N ASP A 42 -10.95 6.01 -8.98
CA ASP A 42 -10.63 4.66 -9.38
C ASP A 42 -9.54 4.68 -10.46
N ASP A 43 -8.37 4.13 -10.12
CA ASP A 43 -7.21 4.01 -11.01
C ASP A 43 -7.10 2.61 -11.63
N ASN A 44 -8.17 1.81 -11.63
CA ASN A 44 -8.17 0.46 -12.22
C ASN A 44 -7.74 0.46 -13.69
N GLU A 45 -8.25 1.40 -14.48
CA GLU A 45 -7.91 1.47 -15.92
C GLU A 45 -6.41 1.78 -16.12
N GLY A 46 -5.85 2.67 -15.30
CA GLY A 46 -4.43 2.96 -15.30
C GLY A 46 -3.61 1.72 -14.92
N THR A 47 -4.03 1.01 -13.88
CA THR A 47 -3.39 -0.22 -13.42
C THR A 47 -3.43 -1.33 -14.47
N ALA A 48 -4.59 -1.55 -15.10
CA ALA A 48 -4.75 -2.53 -16.18
C ALA A 48 -3.83 -2.23 -17.37
N ARG A 49 -3.70 -0.94 -17.73
CA ARG A 49 -2.79 -0.50 -18.80
C ARG A 49 -1.31 -0.76 -18.46
N GLU A 50 -0.90 -0.53 -17.23
CA GLU A 50 0.47 -0.81 -16.78
C GLU A 50 0.75 -2.32 -16.79
N ILE A 51 -0.20 -3.17 -16.35
CA ILE A 51 -0.08 -4.63 -16.41
C ILE A 51 0.05 -5.12 -17.86
N ALA A 52 -0.76 -4.57 -18.77
CA ALA A 52 -0.68 -4.88 -20.20
C ALA A 52 0.68 -4.44 -20.79
N THR A 53 1.16 -3.26 -20.43
CA THR A 53 2.47 -2.74 -20.86
C THR A 53 3.61 -3.62 -20.35
N PHE A 54 3.54 -4.05 -19.10
CA PHE A 54 4.49 -5.00 -18.51
C PHE A 54 4.52 -6.32 -19.28
N SER A 55 3.35 -6.91 -19.56
CA SER A 55 3.24 -8.16 -20.31
C SER A 55 3.73 -8.03 -21.75
N ALA A 56 3.50 -6.87 -22.38
CA ALA A 56 3.96 -6.59 -23.74
C ALA A 56 5.47 -6.33 -23.85
N SER A 57 6.13 -5.97 -22.74
CA SER A 57 7.57 -5.63 -22.75
C SER A 57 8.50 -6.83 -22.99
N ASP A 58 8.08 -8.04 -22.61
CA ASP A 58 8.79 -9.29 -22.88
C ASP A 58 7.76 -10.44 -22.95
N PRO A 59 7.71 -11.27 -24.01
CA PRO A 59 6.78 -12.39 -24.14
C PRO A 59 6.85 -13.43 -23.00
N GLU A 60 7.97 -13.51 -22.29
CA GLU A 60 8.15 -14.43 -21.16
C GLU A 60 7.74 -13.82 -19.80
N ASN A 61 7.36 -12.53 -19.78
CA ASN A 61 6.76 -11.91 -18.59
C ASN A 61 5.40 -12.52 -18.29
N VAL A 62 5.10 -12.69 -17.01
CA VAL A 62 3.83 -13.23 -16.54
C VAL A 62 3.26 -12.28 -15.50
N SER A 63 1.98 -11.92 -15.66
CA SER A 63 1.22 -11.17 -14.67
C SER A 63 -0.10 -11.88 -14.38
N SER A 64 -0.55 -11.85 -13.13
CA SER A 64 -1.87 -12.35 -12.75
C SER A 64 -2.52 -11.41 -11.75
N VAL A 65 -3.83 -11.21 -11.88
CA VAL A 65 -4.66 -10.44 -10.94
C VAL A 65 -5.61 -11.42 -10.26
N ALA A 66 -5.58 -11.47 -8.93
CA ALA A 66 -6.50 -12.24 -8.12
C ALA A 66 -7.51 -11.29 -7.49
N GLU A 67 -8.77 -11.46 -7.87
CA GLU A 67 -9.91 -10.71 -7.34
C GLU A 67 -10.52 -11.46 -6.16
N THR A 68 -11.10 -10.71 -5.23
CA THR A 68 -11.90 -11.24 -4.13
C THR A 68 -13.30 -11.64 -4.62
N ASP A 69 -14.05 -12.37 -3.80
CA ASP A 69 -15.46 -12.71 -4.08
C ASP A 69 -16.36 -11.46 -4.25
N THR A 70 -15.92 -10.31 -3.73
CA THR A 70 -16.58 -9.00 -3.87
C THR A 70 -16.22 -8.26 -5.16
N GLY A 71 -15.33 -8.80 -5.99
CA GLY A 71 -14.84 -8.17 -7.23
C GLY A 71 -13.75 -7.12 -6.99
N GLU A 72 -13.18 -7.06 -5.79
CA GLU A 72 -12.09 -6.15 -5.47
C GLU A 72 -10.75 -6.80 -5.84
N THR A 73 -9.82 -6.05 -6.41
CA THR A 73 -8.48 -6.58 -6.69
C THR A 73 -7.73 -6.80 -5.37
N GLY A 74 -7.53 -8.07 -5.01
CA GLY A 74 -6.87 -8.47 -3.78
C GLY A 74 -5.35 -8.54 -3.92
N VAL A 75 -4.87 -9.20 -4.98
CA VAL A 75 -3.42 -9.42 -5.21
C VAL A 75 -3.09 -9.28 -6.69
N ILE A 76 -2.02 -8.55 -7.00
CA ILE A 76 -1.43 -8.50 -8.34
C ILE A 76 -0.04 -9.14 -8.24
N SER A 77 0.21 -10.18 -9.03
CA SER A 77 1.51 -10.85 -9.11
C SER A 77 2.16 -10.54 -10.45
N LEU A 78 3.45 -10.17 -10.42
CA LEU A 78 4.24 -9.84 -11.60
C LEU A 78 5.56 -10.61 -11.56
N ALA A 79 5.91 -11.30 -12.64
CA ALA A 79 7.17 -12.02 -12.78
C ALA A 79 7.80 -11.71 -14.13
N THR A 80 9.00 -11.13 -14.12
CA THR A 80 9.73 -10.88 -15.36
C THR A 80 10.33 -12.17 -15.92
N ALA A 81 10.59 -12.19 -17.23
CA ALA A 81 11.33 -13.25 -17.89
C ALA A 81 12.68 -13.55 -17.20
N HIS A 82 13.39 -12.49 -16.80
CA HIS A 82 14.66 -12.62 -16.11
C HIS A 82 14.51 -13.33 -14.75
N MET A 83 13.52 -12.95 -13.94
CA MET A 83 13.23 -13.59 -12.66
C MET A 83 12.92 -15.08 -12.85
N ARG A 84 12.08 -15.41 -13.85
CA ARG A 84 11.73 -16.81 -14.16
C ARG A 84 12.95 -17.64 -14.61
N ARG A 85 13.85 -17.05 -15.41
CA ARG A 85 15.09 -17.70 -15.84
C ARG A 85 16.08 -17.92 -14.70
N ILE A 86 16.19 -16.97 -13.77
CA ILE A 86 17.02 -17.15 -12.57
C ILE A 86 16.46 -18.28 -11.71
N TYR A 87 15.15 -18.28 -11.46
CA TYR A 87 14.53 -19.32 -10.65
C TYR A 87 14.70 -20.72 -11.24
N GLY A 88 14.46 -20.88 -12.55
CA GLY A 88 14.67 -22.16 -13.23
C GLY A 88 16.11 -22.70 -13.14
N ARG A 89 17.09 -21.83 -12.85
CA ARG A 89 18.50 -22.21 -12.63
C ARG A 89 18.85 -22.40 -11.16
N PHE A 90 18.13 -21.74 -10.25
CA PHE A 90 18.43 -21.68 -8.83
C PHE A 90 17.14 -21.79 -8.01
N SER A 91 16.51 -22.96 -8.05
CA SER A 91 15.22 -23.20 -7.37
C SER A 91 15.31 -23.19 -5.84
N GLU A 92 16.52 -23.17 -5.29
CA GLU A 92 16.78 -23.11 -3.84
C GLU A 92 16.75 -21.68 -3.29
N VAL A 93 16.69 -20.67 -4.17
CA VAL A 93 16.83 -19.26 -3.79
C VAL A 93 15.46 -18.58 -3.81
N LEU A 94 14.78 -18.61 -2.65
CA LEU A 94 13.60 -17.78 -2.40
C LEU A 94 14.10 -16.38 -2.02
N LEU A 95 14.16 -15.49 -3.00
CA LEU A 95 14.30 -14.08 -2.69
C LEU A 95 12.90 -13.57 -2.28
N VAL A 96 12.81 -12.61 -1.37
CA VAL A 96 11.55 -11.89 -1.04
C VAL A 96 11.89 -10.43 -0.83
N ASP A 97 11.38 -9.55 -1.70
CA ASP A 97 11.55 -8.11 -1.55
C ASP A 97 10.21 -7.51 -1.14
N SER A 98 10.18 -6.95 0.07
CA SER A 98 8.99 -6.32 0.65
C SER A 98 9.22 -4.82 0.70
N SER A 99 8.33 -4.03 0.11
CA SER A 99 8.36 -2.59 0.31
C SER A 99 8.09 -2.27 1.79
N HIS A 100 8.97 -1.46 2.42
CA HIS A 100 8.77 -0.91 3.77
C HIS A 100 7.74 0.22 3.71
N LYS A 101 6.46 -0.12 3.51
CA LYS A 101 5.21 0.68 3.56
C LYS A 101 4.33 0.36 2.35
N THR A 102 3.05 0.61 2.51
CA THR A 102 2.08 0.61 1.42
C THR A 102 2.23 1.86 0.56
N ASN A 103 1.86 1.78 -0.72
CA ASN A 103 1.79 2.95 -1.60
C ASN A 103 0.61 3.86 -1.20
N ARG A 104 0.42 5.00 -1.90
CA ARG A 104 -0.69 5.95 -1.67
C ARG A 104 -2.08 5.28 -1.71
N TYR A 105 -2.20 4.13 -2.37
CA TYR A 105 -3.42 3.36 -2.56
C TYR A 105 -3.50 2.14 -1.63
N ASN A 106 -2.71 2.11 -0.55
CA ASN A 106 -2.67 1.03 0.44
C ASN A 106 -2.22 -0.35 -0.07
N TYR A 107 -1.67 -0.45 -1.29
CA TYR A 107 -1.06 -1.69 -1.76
C TYR A 107 0.34 -1.87 -1.19
N GLN A 108 0.63 -3.05 -0.65
CA GLN A 108 2.00 -3.45 -0.31
C GLN A 108 2.56 -4.28 -1.46
N LEU A 109 3.66 -3.81 -2.05
CA LEU A 109 4.36 -4.57 -3.08
C LEU A 109 5.20 -5.66 -2.41
N LEU A 110 4.86 -6.90 -2.72
CA LEU A 110 5.64 -8.08 -2.37
C LEU A 110 6.15 -8.70 -3.66
N THR A 111 7.47 -8.76 -3.81
CA THR A 111 8.09 -9.54 -4.87
C THR A 111 8.40 -10.90 -4.27
N LEU A 112 7.51 -11.87 -4.53
CA LEU A 112 7.72 -13.26 -4.14
C LEU A 112 8.33 -13.99 -5.33
N TRP A 113 9.54 -14.51 -5.14
CA TRP A 113 10.15 -15.44 -6.04
C TRP A 113 9.83 -16.84 -5.52
N PRO A 114 8.91 -17.63 -6.10
CA PRO A 114 8.86 -19.06 -5.79
C PRO A 114 10.17 -19.69 -6.21
#